data_AF-A0A182YQD3-F1
#
_entry.id   AF-A0A182YQD3-F1
#
_cell.length_a   1.000
_cell.length_b   1.000
_cell.length_c   1.000
_cell.angle_alpha   90.00
_cell.angle_beta   90.00
_cell.angle_gamma   90.00
#
_symmetry.space_group_name_H-M   'P 1'
#
loop_
_entity.id
_entity.type
_entity.pdbx_description
1 polymer ?
#
loop_
_entity_poly.entity_id
_entity_poly.type
_entity_poly.pdbx_seq_one_letter_code
_entity_poly.pdbx_strand_id
1 'polypeptide(L)'
;MAQIIAVRRLASLLKTTHRCKLLPVSTNFSQSATIKKQADTKEEVNNEPIKYFGSQASRWTAQRSREGPKGQDVPWFQPYVVNFSVAIFLIYFCILREENDIDEGLGRSLFEHVPGLEEKQLIVSYHYNKENGLPTLDIENRMKELGMNFETAN
;
A
#
# COMPACT_ATOMS: atom_id res chain seq x y z
N MET A 1 64.12 -9.42 -1.26
CA MET A 1 64.07 -8.35 -2.29
C MET A 1 63.09 -8.72 -3.39
N ALA A 2 61.77 -8.70 -3.12
CA ALA A 2 60.76 -9.00 -4.15
C ALA A 2 59.35 -8.56 -3.70
N GLN A 3 59.08 -7.25 -3.59
CA GLN A 3 57.71 -6.72 -3.43
C GLN A 3 57.59 -5.29 -3.96
N ILE A 4 57.85 -5.02 -5.26
CA ILE A 4 57.61 -3.67 -5.84
C ILE A 4 56.92 -3.68 -7.23
N ILE A 5 56.66 -4.82 -7.88
CA ILE A 5 56.24 -4.81 -9.31
C ILE A 5 54.70 -4.77 -9.52
N ALA A 6 53.87 -4.93 -8.50
CA ALA A 6 52.42 -5.10 -8.69
C ALA A 6 51.54 -3.83 -8.61
N VAL A 7 52.10 -2.61 -8.55
CA VAL A 7 51.28 -1.38 -8.35
C VAL A 7 51.15 -0.49 -9.61
N ARG A 8 51.83 -0.80 -10.72
CA ARG A 8 51.79 0.05 -11.94
C ARG A 8 50.75 -0.34 -12.99
N ARG A 9 49.92 -1.37 -12.77
CA ARG A 9 48.91 -1.80 -13.78
C ARG A 9 47.45 -1.46 -13.48
N LEU A 10 47.14 -0.78 -12.37
CA LEU A 10 45.75 -0.43 -12.02
C LEU A 10 45.39 1.06 -12.23
N ALA A 11 46.33 1.90 -12.63
CA ALA A 11 46.11 3.35 -12.75
C ALA A 11 45.72 3.85 -14.16
N SER A 12 45.48 2.97 -15.13
CA SER A 12 45.17 3.36 -16.52
C SER A 12 43.70 3.19 -16.95
N LEU A 13 42.81 2.74 -16.05
CA LEU A 13 41.39 2.51 -16.37
C LEU A 13 40.43 3.60 -15.87
N LEU A 14 40.94 4.79 -15.53
CA LEU A 14 40.15 5.89 -14.97
C LEU A 14 40.08 7.15 -15.86
N LYS A 15 40.25 7.00 -17.17
CA LYS A 15 40.05 8.09 -18.13
C LYS A 15 39.18 7.66 -19.29
N THR A 16 37.87 7.66 -19.12
CA THR A 16 36.97 8.06 -20.22
C THR A 16 35.65 8.60 -19.66
N THR A 17 35.54 9.93 -19.76
CA THR A 17 34.38 10.74 -19.48
C THR A 17 33.25 10.52 -20.49
N HIS A 18 32.03 10.40 -19.96
CA HIS A 18 30.75 10.89 -20.46
C HIS A 18 30.50 10.88 -21.98
N ARG A 19 29.80 9.85 -22.45
CA ARG A 19 28.79 9.96 -23.51
C ARG A 19 27.59 9.07 -23.17
N CYS A 20 26.64 9.60 -22.41
CA CYS A 20 25.29 9.02 -22.33
C CYS A 20 24.62 9.22 -23.69
N LYS A 21 24.72 8.23 -24.58
CA LYS A 21 23.76 8.11 -25.66
C LYS A 21 22.48 7.59 -25.02
N LEU A 22 21.49 8.47 -24.85
CA LEU A 22 20.11 8.07 -24.63
C LEU A 22 19.72 7.16 -25.80
N LEU A 23 19.71 5.86 -25.57
CA LEU A 23 19.09 4.91 -26.48
C LEU A 23 17.58 5.12 -26.35
N PRO A 24 16.83 5.31 -27.44
CA PRO A 24 15.39 5.19 -27.34
C PRO A 24 15.09 3.77 -26.90
N VAL A 25 14.43 3.64 -25.74
CA VAL A 25 13.78 2.39 -25.32
C VAL A 25 12.65 2.15 -26.32
N SER A 26 12.97 1.54 -27.46
CA SER A 26 11.95 0.98 -28.34
C SER A 26 11.56 -0.37 -27.76
N THR A 27 10.56 -0.38 -26.87
CA THR A 27 9.82 -1.61 -26.57
C THR A 27 9.00 -1.96 -27.80
N ASN A 28 9.62 -2.60 -28.80
CA ASN A 28 8.88 -3.31 -29.83
C ASN A 28 8.37 -4.61 -29.21
N PHE A 29 7.31 -4.50 -28.42
CA PHE A 29 6.54 -5.64 -27.99
C PHE A 29 5.69 -6.09 -29.18
N SER A 30 6.29 -6.84 -30.09
CA SER A 30 5.57 -7.53 -31.15
C SER A 30 4.79 -8.69 -30.53
N GLN A 31 3.67 -8.39 -29.88
CA GLN A 31 2.61 -9.37 -29.72
C GLN A 31 2.05 -9.67 -31.10
N SER A 32 2.59 -10.70 -31.74
CA SER A 32 1.85 -11.40 -32.79
C SER A 32 0.75 -12.21 -32.11
N ALA A 33 -0.23 -11.50 -31.54
CA ALA A 33 -1.48 -12.10 -31.14
C ALA A 33 -2.19 -12.47 -32.44
N THR A 34 -2.18 -13.74 -32.79
CA THR A 34 -3.16 -14.27 -33.74
C THR A 34 -4.52 -14.08 -33.07
N ILE A 35 -5.13 -12.92 -33.29
CA ILE A 35 -6.52 -12.68 -32.95
C ILE A 35 -7.30 -13.68 -33.78
N LYS A 36 -7.63 -14.83 -33.18
CA LYS A 36 -8.74 -15.64 -33.67
C LYS A 36 -9.94 -14.72 -33.56
N LYS A 37 -10.26 -14.06 -34.68
CA LYS A 37 -11.47 -13.27 -34.86
C LYS A 37 -12.60 -14.20 -34.45
N GLN A 38 -13.11 -14.03 -33.23
CA GLN A 38 -14.38 -14.65 -32.88
C GLN A 38 -15.34 -14.16 -33.95
N ALA A 39 -16.03 -15.10 -34.59
CA ALA A 39 -17.06 -14.76 -35.55
C ALA A 39 -17.94 -13.71 -34.87
N ASP A 40 -18.02 -12.55 -35.51
CA ASP A 40 -18.89 -11.45 -35.13
C ASP A 40 -20.33 -11.94 -35.33
N THR A 41 -20.80 -12.74 -34.38
CA THR A 41 -22.22 -12.92 -34.16
C THR A 41 -22.66 -11.55 -33.72
N LYS A 42 -23.31 -10.84 -34.64
CA LYS A 42 -23.94 -9.55 -34.43
C LYS A 42 -24.93 -9.75 -33.29
N GLU A 43 -24.47 -9.62 -32.05
CA GLU A 43 -25.32 -9.67 -30.88
C GLU A 43 -26.17 -8.41 -30.96
N GLU A 44 -27.41 -8.61 -31.42
CA GLU A 44 -28.46 -7.62 -31.39
C GLU A 44 -28.41 -6.92 -30.03
N VAL A 45 -28.23 -5.59 -30.03
CA VAL A 45 -28.10 -4.79 -28.82
C VAL A 45 -29.44 -4.86 -28.10
N ASN A 46 -29.61 -5.89 -27.27
CA ASN A 46 -30.77 -6.06 -26.44
C ASN A 46 -30.67 -5.03 -25.30
N ASN A 47 -31.66 -4.14 -25.21
CA ASN A 47 -31.73 -3.10 -24.18
C ASN A 47 -32.21 -3.63 -22.82
N GLU A 48 -32.34 -4.94 -22.66
CA GLU A 48 -32.63 -5.59 -21.38
C GLU A 48 -31.43 -5.52 -20.41
N PRO A 49 -31.70 -5.50 -19.09
CA PRO A 49 -30.64 -5.59 -18.09
C PRO A 49 -29.80 -6.88 -18.23
N ILE A 50 -28.48 -6.72 -18.26
CA ILE A 50 -27.53 -7.84 -18.38
C ILE A 50 -27.65 -8.75 -17.16
N LYS A 51 -27.96 -10.03 -17.39
CA LYS A 51 -28.06 -11.04 -16.33
C LYS A 51 -26.66 -11.53 -15.94
N TYR A 52 -26.33 -11.45 -14.64
CA TYR A 52 -25.05 -11.92 -14.14
C TYR A 52 -24.95 -13.45 -14.19
N PHE A 53 -25.93 -14.16 -13.64
CA PHE A 53 -25.95 -15.63 -13.61
C PHE A 53 -26.03 -16.20 -15.03
N GLY A 54 -25.04 -17.02 -15.40
CA GLY A 54 -24.92 -17.61 -16.75
C GLY A 54 -24.10 -16.79 -17.73
N SER A 55 -23.72 -15.55 -17.39
CA SER A 55 -22.79 -14.74 -18.20
C SER A 55 -21.36 -15.27 -18.13
N GLN A 56 -20.50 -14.88 -19.09
CA GLN A 56 -19.06 -15.13 -19.01
C GLN A 56 -18.41 -14.47 -17.78
N ALA A 57 -18.99 -13.37 -17.28
CA ALA A 57 -18.54 -12.72 -16.05
C ALA A 57 -18.75 -13.63 -14.83
N SER A 58 -19.86 -14.38 -14.77
CA SER A 58 -20.10 -15.33 -13.66
C SER A 58 -19.09 -16.48 -13.61
N ARG A 59 -18.48 -16.82 -14.74
CA ARG A 59 -17.42 -17.84 -14.84
C ARG A 59 -16.03 -17.30 -14.52
N TRP A 60 -15.89 -16.00 -14.31
CA TRP A 60 -14.61 -15.36 -14.01
C TRP A 60 -14.25 -15.50 -12.52
N THR A 61 -13.25 -16.33 -12.22
CA THR A 61 -12.77 -16.54 -10.85
C THR A 61 -11.89 -15.38 -10.40
N ALA A 62 -12.00 -14.97 -9.12
CA ALA A 62 -11.13 -13.96 -8.51
C ALA A 62 -9.63 -14.30 -8.67
N GLN A 63 -9.29 -15.60 -8.67
CA GLN A 63 -7.94 -16.09 -8.96
C GLN A 63 -7.43 -15.61 -10.32
N ARG A 64 -8.26 -15.56 -11.37
CA ARG A 64 -7.87 -15.11 -12.71
C ARG A 64 -7.65 -13.59 -12.79
N SER A 65 -8.23 -12.80 -11.89
CA SER A 65 -7.91 -11.37 -11.76
C SER A 65 -6.60 -11.14 -11.02
N ARG A 66 -6.28 -12.01 -10.05
CA ARG A 66 -5.10 -11.87 -9.18
C ARG A 66 -3.84 -12.47 -9.80
N GLU A 67 -3.98 -13.59 -10.49
CA GLU A 67 -2.91 -14.22 -11.26
C GLU A 67 -2.78 -13.48 -12.60
N GLY A 68 -1.57 -13.06 -12.94
CA GLY A 68 -1.28 -12.55 -14.28
C GLY A 68 -1.58 -13.60 -15.36
N PRO A 69 -1.55 -13.22 -16.65
CA PRO A 69 -1.73 -14.14 -17.76
C PRO A 69 -0.93 -15.44 -17.57
N LYS A 70 -1.62 -16.58 -17.54
CA LYS A 70 -0.99 -17.90 -17.38
C LYS A 70 0.02 -18.10 -18.52
N GLY A 71 1.29 -18.33 -18.18
CA GLY A 71 2.37 -18.51 -19.15
C GLY A 71 3.30 -17.29 -19.33
N GLN A 72 3.23 -16.29 -18.45
CA GLN A 72 4.34 -15.33 -18.33
C GLN A 72 5.57 -16.07 -17.79
N ASP A 73 6.63 -16.15 -18.59
CA ASP A 73 7.95 -16.63 -18.18
C ASP A 73 8.59 -15.58 -17.26
N VAL A 74 8.15 -15.59 -16.00
CA VAL A 74 8.67 -14.73 -14.95
C VAL A 74 9.89 -15.42 -14.35
N PRO A 75 11.09 -14.79 -14.41
CA PRO A 75 12.26 -15.36 -13.77
C PRO A 75 12.03 -15.55 -12.28
N TRP A 76 12.41 -16.70 -11.74
CA TRP A 76 12.20 -17.05 -10.33
C TRP A 76 12.86 -16.07 -9.34
N PHE A 77 13.88 -15.32 -9.78
CA PHE A 77 14.58 -14.33 -8.95
C PHE A 77 13.84 -12.98 -8.85
N GLN A 78 12.88 -12.70 -9.73
CA GLN A 78 12.15 -11.44 -9.79
C GLN A 78 11.52 -11.01 -8.45
N PRO A 79 10.74 -11.86 -7.74
CA PRO A 79 10.13 -11.45 -6.46
C PRO A 79 11.19 -11.12 -5.40
N TYR A 80 12.33 -11.81 -5.41
CA TYR A 80 13.39 -11.57 -4.44
C TYR A 80 14.07 -10.21 -4.65
N VAL A 81 14.35 -9.84 -5.90
CA VAL A 81 14.95 -8.54 -6.21
C VAL A 81 14.00 -7.39 -5.85
N VAL A 82 12.71 -7.52 -6.18
CA VAL A 82 11.70 -6.52 -5.83
C VAL A 82 11.58 -6.40 -4.32
N ASN A 83 11.38 -7.52 -3.61
CA ASN A 83 11.27 -7.52 -2.15
C ASN A 83 12.53 -6.99 -1.48
N PHE A 84 13.72 -7.30 -1.99
CA PHE A 84 14.97 -6.79 -1.46
C PHE A 84 15.10 -5.28 -1.62
N SER A 85 14.74 -4.73 -2.79
CA SER A 85 14.75 -3.29 -3.01
C SER A 85 13.76 -2.55 -2.09
N VAL A 86 12.55 -3.09 -1.92
CA VAL A 86 11.53 -2.54 -1.01
C VAL A 86 11.99 -2.67 0.45
N ALA A 87 12.62 -3.78 0.84
CA ALA A 87 13.16 -3.97 2.18
C ALA A 87 14.25 -2.95 2.50
N ILE A 88 15.17 -2.67 1.56
CA ILE A 88 16.19 -1.62 1.75
C ILE A 88 15.51 -0.26 1.94
N PHE A 89 14.50 0.07 1.14
CA PHE A 89 13.76 1.31 1.33
C PHE A 89 13.05 1.36 2.68
N LEU A 90 12.41 0.26 3.13
CA LEU A 90 11.78 0.21 4.44
C LEU A 90 12.79 0.36 5.58
N ILE A 91 13.96 -0.28 5.48
CA ILE A 91 15.04 -0.11 6.47
C ILE A 91 15.48 1.37 6.52
N TYR A 92 15.62 2.01 5.35
CA TYR A 92 15.93 3.43 5.29
C TYR A 92 14.84 4.27 5.96
N PHE A 93 13.57 4.09 5.59
CA PHE A 93 12.47 4.92 6.09
C PHE A 93 12.13 4.68 7.56
N CYS A 94 12.21 3.44 8.05
CA CYS A 94 11.76 3.09 9.40
C CYS A 94 12.87 3.19 10.46
N ILE A 95 14.15 3.12 10.07
CA ILE A 95 15.27 3.03 11.04
C ILE A 95 16.33 4.10 10.80
N LEU A 96 16.79 4.27 9.56
CA LEU A 96 17.94 5.15 9.27
C LEU A 96 17.54 6.61 9.03
N ARG A 97 16.31 6.88 8.64
CA ARG A 97 15.79 8.23 8.45
C ARG A 97 15.56 8.88 9.81
N GLU A 98 15.99 10.14 9.94
CA GLU A 98 15.67 10.98 11.10
C GLU A 98 14.16 11.12 11.27
N GLU A 99 13.70 11.21 12.52
CA GLU A 99 12.28 11.34 12.87
C GLU A 99 11.68 12.55 12.17
N ASN A 100 10.59 12.35 11.42
CA ASN A 100 9.88 13.43 10.75
C ASN A 100 8.79 13.95 11.70
N ASP A 101 8.42 15.24 11.62
CA ASP A 101 7.37 15.84 12.48
C ASP A 101 6.04 15.06 12.48
N ILE A 102 5.74 14.38 11.37
CA ILE A 102 4.56 13.50 11.22
C ILE A 102 4.70 12.25 12.08
N ASP A 103 5.90 11.66 12.15
CA ASP A 103 6.18 10.48 12.97
C ASP A 103 6.05 10.83 14.47
N GLU A 104 6.51 12.01 14.89
CA GLU A 104 6.29 12.52 16.26
C GLU A 104 4.79 12.71 16.55
N GLY A 105 4.04 13.17 15.55
CA GLY A 105 2.58 13.35 15.64
C GLY A 105 1.82 12.05 15.91
N LEU A 106 2.31 10.89 15.45
CA LEU A 106 1.69 9.59 15.72
C LEU A 106 1.82 9.15 17.18
N GLY A 107 2.80 9.67 17.92
CA GLY A 107 2.98 9.37 19.34
C GLY A 107 2.01 10.09 20.27
N ARG A 108 1.34 11.14 19.78
CA ARG A 108 0.37 11.92 20.56
C ARG A 108 -0.97 11.20 20.64
N SER A 109 -1.70 11.39 21.73
CA SER A 109 -3.01 10.76 21.89
C SER A 109 -4.01 11.31 20.86
N LEU A 110 -4.90 10.46 20.33
CA LEU A 110 -5.93 10.93 19.38
C LEU A 110 -6.84 12.02 19.97
N PHE A 111 -7.01 11.99 21.29
CA PHE A 111 -7.80 12.96 22.03
C PHE A 111 -7.18 14.37 22.00
N GLU A 112 -5.85 14.48 21.92
CA GLU A 112 -5.16 15.75 21.74
C GLU A 112 -5.28 16.30 20.32
N HIS A 113 -5.35 15.42 19.32
CA HIS A 113 -5.40 15.82 17.91
C HIS A 113 -6.79 16.29 17.48
N VAL A 114 -7.84 15.62 17.97
CA VAL A 114 -9.23 15.92 17.61
C VAL A 114 -9.95 16.51 18.83
N PRO A 115 -10.12 17.83 18.90
CA PRO A 115 -10.79 18.45 20.04
C PRO A 115 -12.23 17.94 20.17
N GLY A 116 -12.63 17.56 21.39
CA GLY A 116 -13.97 17.07 21.69
C GLY A 116 -14.22 15.59 21.37
N LEU A 117 -13.24 14.85 20.82
CA LEU A 117 -13.39 13.42 20.56
C LEU A 117 -13.55 12.61 21.86
N GLU A 118 -12.76 12.94 22.88
CA GLU A 118 -12.82 12.31 24.20
C GLU A 118 -14.21 12.51 24.84
N GLU A 119 -14.74 13.73 24.77
CA GLU A 119 -16.05 14.07 25.31
C GLU A 119 -17.17 13.25 24.68
N LYS A 120 -17.19 13.16 23.33
CA LYS A 120 -18.19 12.37 22.60
C LYS A 120 -18.08 10.89 22.93
N GLN A 121 -16.87 10.36 23.02
CA GLN A 121 -16.65 8.96 23.36
C GLN A 121 -17.11 8.65 24.80
N LEU A 122 -16.81 9.53 25.75
CA LEU A 122 -17.27 9.40 27.13
C LEU A 122 -18.79 9.41 27.21
N ILE A 123 -19.48 10.34 26.53
CA ILE A 123 -20.95 10.41 26.50
C ILE A 123 -21.55 9.10 25.97
N VAL A 124 -21.08 8.62 24.82
CA VAL A 124 -21.57 7.36 24.23
C VAL A 124 -21.34 6.18 25.17
N SER A 125 -20.14 6.08 25.76
CA SER A 125 -19.80 5.01 26.70
C SER A 125 -20.64 5.07 27.99
N TYR A 126 -20.96 6.26 28.47
CA TYR A 126 -21.81 6.47 29.65
C TYR A 126 -23.23 5.98 29.40
N HIS A 127 -23.84 6.37 28.28
CA HIS A 127 -25.18 5.90 27.91
C HIS A 127 -25.21 4.38 27.78
N TYR A 128 -24.24 3.81 27.07
CA TYR A 128 -24.14 2.36 26.92
C TYR A 128 -23.98 1.63 28.27
N ASN A 129 -23.10 2.10 29.16
CA ASN A 129 -22.91 1.45 30.46
C ASN A 129 -24.15 1.58 31.34
N LYS A 130 -24.82 2.73 31.32
CA LYS A 130 -26.05 2.98 32.08
C LYS A 130 -27.19 2.07 31.61
N GLU A 131 -27.34 1.87 30.30
CA GLU A 131 -28.34 0.96 29.71
C GLU A 131 -28.07 -0.51 30.03
N ASN A 132 -26.79 -0.90 30.10
CA ASN A 132 -26.38 -2.29 30.33
C ASN A 132 -26.10 -2.62 31.81
N GLY A 133 -26.30 -1.68 32.73
CA GLY A 133 -26.04 -1.87 34.17
C GLY A 133 -24.56 -2.09 34.51
N LEU A 134 -23.66 -1.60 33.66
CA LEU A 134 -22.21 -1.66 33.84
C LEU A 134 -21.73 -0.49 34.71
N PRO A 135 -20.57 -0.60 35.38
CA PRO A 135 -20.05 0.47 36.23
C PRO A 135 -19.78 1.76 35.42
N THR A 136 -20.22 2.91 35.95
CA THR A 136 -20.07 4.24 35.34
C THR A 136 -19.13 5.18 36.09
N LEU A 137 -18.65 4.78 37.26
CA LEU A 137 -17.89 5.64 38.19
C LEU A 137 -16.65 6.26 37.54
N ASP A 138 -15.86 5.46 36.83
CA ASP A 138 -14.63 5.94 36.17
C ASP A 138 -14.93 6.95 35.05
N ILE A 139 -16.02 6.73 34.32
CA ILE A 139 -16.48 7.61 33.24
C ILE A 139 -16.93 8.95 33.82
N GLU A 140 -17.70 8.92 34.90
CA GLU A 140 -18.17 10.12 35.60
C GLU A 140 -17.01 10.95 36.18
N ASN A 141 -16.02 10.29 36.78
CA ASN A 141 -14.83 10.96 37.28
C ASN A 141 -14.05 11.65 36.15
N ARG A 142 -13.86 10.96 35.02
CA ARG A 142 -13.18 11.54 33.86
C ARG A 142 -13.96 12.70 33.24
N MET A 143 -15.29 12.60 33.15
CA MET A 143 -16.15 13.70 32.69
C MET A 143 -16.04 14.93 33.62
N LYS A 144 -15.95 14.72 34.94
CA LYS A 144 -15.75 15.80 35.92
C LYS A 144 -14.38 16.46 35.77
N GLU A 145 -13.31 15.70 35.51
CA GLU A 145 -11.97 16.24 35.25
C GLU A 145 -11.97 17.19 34.04
N LEU A 146 -12.78 16.88 33.02
CA LEU A 146 -12.96 17.71 31.82
C LEU A 146 -13.92 18.89 32.04
N GLY A 147 -14.51 19.04 33.23
CA GLY A 147 -15.47 20.10 33.54
C GLY A 147 -16.86 19.91 32.94
N MET A 148 -17.17 18.70 32.46
CA MET A 148 -18.49 18.37 31.90
C MET A 148 -19.46 17.91 32.99
N ASN A 149 -20.68 18.42 32.95
CA ASN A 149 -21.77 17.95 33.80
C ASN A 149 -22.49 16.77 33.12
N PHE A 150 -22.29 15.56 33.63
CA PHE A 150 -22.94 14.33 33.14
C PHE A 150 -24.47 14.36 33.35
N GLU A 151 -24.98 15.19 34.26
CA GLU A 151 -26.41 15.36 34.52
C GLU A 151 -27.15 16.07 33.38
N THR A 152 -26.44 16.88 32.57
CA THR A 152 -27.03 17.63 31.45
C THR A 152 -27.13 16.80 30.17
N ALA A 153 -26.57 15.58 30.16
CA ALA A 153 -26.62 14.65 29.04
C ALA A 153 -27.85 13.72 29.07
N ASN A 154 -28.82 13.99 29.95
CA ASN A 154 -30.02 13.17 30.15
C ASN A 154 -31.27 13.78 29.50
#